data_AF-A0A2U1AVS4-F1
#
_entry.id   AF-A0A2U1AVS4-F1
#
_cell.length_a   1.000
_cell.length_b   1.000
_cell.length_c   1.000
_cell.angle_alpha   90.00
_cell.angle_beta   90.00
_cell.angle_gamma   90.00
#
_symmetry.space_group_name_H-M   'P 1'
#
loop_
_entity.id
_entity.type
_entity.pdbx_description
1 polymer ?
#
loop_
_entity_poly.entity_id
_entity_poly.type
_entity_poly.pdbx_seq_one_letter_code
_entity_poly.pdbx_strand_id
1 'polypeptide(L)'
;MKKSVLLLLLAGTITLTACSPSLYPEVDERLTKIPAQPHAYEIEVFFRGEWPQEEYIKLAALETRSEENVPHAYMIKNLQDKAREYGADAVVIQEKNFISDVYTTNWSALTGIAIKYKKNLDTNLMPKSQQVEMYDPTTGAFQPLINVAYWPDGNLKAKEELHKNAALIYSNYIGSYTMRHLQERGPGWSHRTQEGFVVERELHKDGMLQKRMEFDYNIAGRLKQIRIRNVKGASEEINFVYDETGMLSQRTILRSGKPYMEEVYSYNEAGEAYEVQVYNTNLPEKLPLLRSTYTYYTLEEI
;
A
#
# COMPACT_ATOMS: atom_id res chain seq x y z
N MET A 1 -58.51 4.03 -33.64
CA MET A 1 -57.15 4.53 -33.32
C MET A 1 -56.20 3.34 -33.21
N LYS A 2 -54.99 3.51 -33.73
CA LYS A 2 -54.07 2.44 -34.16
C LYS A 2 -53.35 1.75 -33.00
N LYS A 3 -53.16 0.44 -33.19
CA LYS A 3 -52.17 -0.48 -32.60
C LYS A 3 -50.79 0.18 -32.39
N SER A 4 -50.11 -0.21 -31.30
CA SER A 4 -48.69 -0.63 -31.28
C SER A 4 -48.20 -0.76 -29.82
N VAL A 5 -48.28 -1.96 -29.26
CA VAL A 5 -47.55 -2.33 -28.04
C VAL A 5 -46.18 -2.83 -28.49
N LEU A 6 -45.16 -2.02 -28.21
CA LEU A 6 -43.77 -2.21 -28.58
C LEU A 6 -43.16 -3.31 -27.68
N LEU A 7 -42.84 -4.45 -28.30
CA LEU A 7 -42.02 -5.52 -27.72
C LEU A 7 -40.61 -4.97 -27.45
N LEU A 8 -40.22 -4.84 -26.18
CA LEU A 8 -38.85 -4.52 -25.76
C LEU A 8 -38.14 -5.84 -25.44
N LEU A 9 -37.53 -6.42 -26.47
CA LEU A 9 -36.72 -7.64 -26.38
C LEU A 9 -35.49 -7.41 -27.27
N LEU A 10 -34.52 -6.67 -26.76
CA LEU A 10 -33.19 -6.61 -27.35
C LEU A 10 -32.14 -7.00 -26.33
N ALA A 11 -31.72 -8.25 -26.50
CA ALA A 11 -30.48 -8.89 -26.09
C ALA A 11 -29.41 -7.96 -25.51
N GLY A 12 -29.19 -8.04 -24.19
CA GLY A 12 -27.94 -7.67 -23.58
C GLY A 12 -26.87 -8.70 -23.93
N THR A 13 -26.11 -8.46 -24.99
CA THR A 13 -24.82 -9.13 -25.21
C THR A 13 -23.85 -8.62 -24.14
N ILE A 14 -23.77 -9.36 -23.04
CA ILE A 14 -22.73 -9.17 -22.03
C ILE A 14 -21.40 -9.48 -22.72
N THR A 15 -20.57 -8.45 -22.81
CA THR A 15 -19.20 -8.49 -23.30
C THR A 15 -18.37 -9.46 -22.45
N LEU A 16 -18.13 -10.67 -22.97
CA LEU A 16 -17.14 -11.61 -22.46
C LEU A 16 -15.72 -11.17 -22.85
N THR A 17 -15.30 -10.00 -22.38
CA THR A 17 -13.89 -9.60 -22.34
C THR A 17 -13.44 -9.62 -20.88
N ALA A 18 -13.56 -10.79 -20.24
CA ALA A 18 -13.02 -11.02 -18.93
C ALA A 18 -11.67 -11.73 -19.07
N CYS A 19 -10.62 -10.92 -18.83
CA CYS A 19 -9.42 -11.28 -18.10
C CYS A 19 -8.77 -12.63 -18.46
N SER A 20 -7.80 -12.59 -19.37
CA SER A 20 -6.58 -13.37 -19.13
C SER A 20 -5.80 -12.65 -18.02
N PRO A 21 -5.81 -13.12 -16.75
CA PRO A 21 -4.87 -12.62 -15.75
C PRO A 21 -3.45 -12.87 -16.28
N SER A 22 -2.56 -11.90 -16.12
CA SER A 22 -1.17 -12.01 -16.55
C SER A 22 -0.58 -13.33 -16.05
N LEU A 23 -0.31 -14.26 -16.97
CA LEU A 23 0.30 -15.56 -16.68
C LEU A 23 1.74 -15.44 -16.15
N TYR A 24 2.26 -14.21 -16.10
CA TYR A 24 3.56 -13.88 -15.56
C TYR A 24 3.36 -12.95 -14.35
N PRO A 25 4.10 -13.19 -13.25
CA PRO A 25 4.13 -12.25 -12.14
C PRO A 25 4.59 -10.89 -12.68
N GLU A 26 3.91 -9.81 -12.28
CA GLU A 26 4.43 -8.48 -12.52
C GLU A 26 5.85 -8.41 -11.94
N VAL A 27 6.80 -8.01 -12.79
CA VAL A 27 8.17 -7.79 -12.35
C VAL A 27 8.14 -6.58 -11.43
N ASP A 28 8.57 -6.73 -10.18
CA ASP A 28 8.70 -5.60 -9.26
C ASP A 28 9.81 -4.68 -9.78
N GLU A 29 9.41 -3.56 -10.39
CA GLU A 29 10.31 -2.57 -10.98
C GLU A 29 11.09 -1.79 -9.89
N ARG A 30 10.77 -1.98 -8.60
CA ARG A 30 11.40 -1.25 -7.48
C ARG A 30 12.86 -1.65 -7.27
N LEU A 31 13.72 -0.64 -7.19
CA LEU A 31 15.14 -0.75 -6.83
C LEU A 31 15.38 -0.57 -5.33
N THR A 32 14.41 0.03 -4.62
CA THR A 32 14.44 0.20 -3.16
C THR A 32 13.12 -0.21 -2.54
N LYS A 33 13.17 -0.55 -1.26
CA LYS A 33 11.98 -0.87 -0.44
C LYS A 33 11.57 0.29 0.46
N ILE A 34 12.27 1.42 0.40
CA ILE A 34 11.90 2.65 1.12
C ILE A 34 10.49 3.06 0.68
N PRO A 35 9.57 3.31 1.62
CA PRO A 35 8.21 3.72 1.28
C PRO A 35 8.23 5.12 0.63
N ALA A 36 7.50 5.25 -0.47
CA ALA A 36 7.23 6.51 -1.15
C ALA A 36 5.76 6.51 -1.58
N GLN A 37 5.11 7.66 -1.44
CA GLN A 37 3.70 7.84 -1.79
C GLN A 37 3.56 8.47 -3.17
N PRO A 38 2.58 8.03 -3.99
CA PRO A 38 2.20 8.76 -5.19
C PRO A 38 1.80 10.21 -4.85
N HIS A 39 2.06 11.14 -5.76
CA HIS A 39 1.70 12.55 -5.60
C HIS A 39 1.29 13.18 -6.93
N ALA A 40 0.66 14.35 -6.94
CA ALA A 40 0.26 15.03 -8.19
C ALA A 40 1.31 16.00 -8.74
N TYR A 41 2.45 16.18 -8.06
CA TYR A 41 3.49 17.12 -8.49
C TYR A 41 4.09 16.77 -9.86
N GLU A 42 4.68 17.78 -10.49
CA GLU A 42 5.45 17.63 -11.71
C GLU A 42 6.69 16.77 -11.46
N ILE A 43 7.04 15.94 -12.44
CA ILE A 43 8.19 15.03 -12.38
C ILE A 43 9.30 15.66 -13.21
N GLU A 44 10.42 16.00 -12.59
CA GLU A 44 11.58 16.53 -13.31
C GLU A 44 12.15 15.44 -14.24
N VAL A 45 12.63 15.83 -15.42
CA VAL A 45 13.15 14.90 -16.42
C VAL A 45 14.62 15.24 -16.68
N PHE A 46 15.50 14.29 -16.42
CA PHE A 46 16.91 14.36 -16.76
C PHE A 46 17.18 13.46 -17.96
N PHE A 47 17.88 13.98 -18.96
CA PHE A 47 18.29 13.21 -20.13
C PHE A 47 19.62 12.50 -19.90
N ARG A 48 19.97 11.61 -20.83
CA ARG A 48 21.21 10.82 -20.75
C ARG A 48 22.43 11.74 -20.57
N GLY A 49 23.16 11.53 -19.47
CA GLY A 49 24.33 12.31 -19.10
C GLY A 49 24.04 13.44 -18.11
N GLU A 50 22.78 13.79 -17.91
CA GLU A 50 22.32 14.68 -16.85
C GLU A 50 22.00 13.87 -15.59
N TRP A 51 22.35 14.43 -14.44
CA TRP A 51 21.98 13.90 -13.14
C TRP A 51 21.61 15.07 -12.22
N PRO A 52 20.63 14.87 -11.32
CA PRO A 52 20.35 15.86 -10.29
C PRO A 52 21.60 16.13 -9.44
N GLN A 53 21.73 17.37 -8.99
CA GLN A 53 22.82 17.77 -8.09
C GLN A 53 22.46 17.53 -6.62
N GLU A 54 21.17 17.46 -6.31
CA GLU A 54 20.68 17.19 -4.96
C GLU A 54 20.83 15.71 -4.58
N GLU A 55 20.90 15.40 -3.29
CA GLU A 55 20.94 14.02 -2.82
C GLU A 55 19.61 13.30 -3.09
N TYR A 56 19.70 12.08 -3.62
CA TYR A 56 18.54 11.29 -4.03
C TYR A 56 18.73 9.80 -3.75
N ILE A 57 17.61 9.08 -3.74
CA ILE A 57 17.57 7.61 -3.78
C ILE A 57 16.93 7.14 -5.08
N LYS A 58 17.36 5.99 -5.59
CA LYS A 58 16.75 5.35 -6.77
C LYS A 58 15.56 4.51 -6.33
N LEU A 59 14.37 4.84 -6.83
CA LEU A 59 13.13 4.18 -6.46
C LEU A 59 12.85 2.93 -7.31
N ALA A 60 12.89 3.07 -8.63
CA ALA A 60 12.47 2.05 -9.57
C ALA A 60 13.17 2.18 -10.93
N ALA A 61 13.34 1.07 -11.63
CA ALA A 61 13.72 1.04 -13.04
C ALA A 61 12.47 0.86 -13.88
N LEU A 62 12.09 1.91 -14.60
CA LEU A 62 10.83 1.99 -15.33
C LEU A 62 11.03 1.78 -16.82
N GLU A 63 10.07 1.13 -17.45
CA GLU A 63 9.99 0.98 -18.90
C GLU A 63 8.60 1.34 -19.41
N THR A 64 8.52 2.11 -20.49
CA THR A 64 7.27 2.28 -21.25
C THR A 64 7.45 1.72 -22.66
N ARG A 65 6.44 0.99 -23.13
CA ARG A 65 6.38 0.45 -24.50
C ARG A 65 5.28 1.15 -25.27
N SER A 66 5.53 1.44 -26.53
CA SER A 66 4.58 2.09 -27.42
C SER A 66 4.82 1.61 -28.85
N GLU A 67 3.82 1.82 -29.72
CA GLU A 67 3.99 1.58 -31.15
C GLU A 67 5.14 2.43 -31.72
N GLU A 68 5.80 1.95 -32.78
CA GLU A 68 7.00 2.55 -33.35
C GLU A 68 6.90 4.06 -33.62
N ASN A 69 5.73 4.54 -34.04
CA ASN A 69 5.50 5.92 -34.48
C ASN A 69 5.02 6.87 -33.38
N VAL A 70 5.03 6.44 -32.12
CA VAL A 70 4.60 7.30 -31.02
C VAL A 70 5.65 8.39 -30.73
N PRO A 71 5.26 9.68 -30.65
CA PRO A 71 6.21 10.76 -30.37
C PRO A 71 6.98 10.55 -29.06
N HIS A 72 8.27 10.87 -29.07
CA HIS A 72 9.13 10.69 -27.88
C HIS A 72 8.58 11.43 -26.65
N ALA A 73 8.02 12.62 -26.81
CA ALA A 73 7.40 13.38 -25.73
C ALA A 73 6.24 12.63 -25.05
N TYR A 74 5.47 11.84 -25.82
CA TYR A 74 4.39 11.03 -25.25
C TYR A 74 4.96 9.85 -24.43
N MET A 75 6.04 9.22 -24.88
CA MET A 75 6.72 8.17 -24.11
C MET A 75 7.32 8.72 -22.80
N ILE A 76 7.89 9.92 -22.84
CA ILE A 76 8.37 10.63 -21.64
C ILE A 76 7.21 10.87 -20.68
N LYS A 77 6.08 11.36 -21.18
CA LYS A 77 4.88 11.59 -20.36
C LYS A 77 4.41 10.31 -19.67
N ASN A 78 4.32 9.20 -20.40
CA ASN A 78 3.96 7.90 -19.82
C ASN A 78 4.95 7.46 -18.75
N LEU A 79 6.25 7.74 -18.95
CA LEU A 79 7.30 7.39 -17.99
C LEU A 79 7.20 8.25 -16.72
N GLN A 80 6.91 9.54 -16.86
CA GLN A 80 6.61 10.43 -15.73
C GLN A 80 5.35 9.97 -14.99
N ASP A 81 4.30 9.55 -15.71
CA ASP A 81 3.06 9.08 -15.10
C ASP A 81 3.31 7.78 -14.30
N LYS A 82 4.09 6.82 -14.83
CA LYS A 82 4.59 5.68 -14.05
C LYS A 82 5.43 6.11 -12.85
N ALA A 83 6.39 7.02 -13.02
CA ALA A 83 7.24 7.50 -11.94
C ALA A 83 6.44 8.13 -10.79
N ARG A 84 5.35 8.84 -11.13
CA ARG A 84 4.41 9.41 -10.19
C ARG A 84 3.72 8.34 -9.33
N GLU A 85 3.37 7.19 -9.91
CA GLU A 85 2.80 6.05 -9.16
C GLU A 85 3.78 5.45 -8.15
N TYR A 86 5.09 5.60 -8.38
CA TYR A 86 6.13 5.22 -7.41
C TYR A 86 6.46 6.34 -6.42
N GLY A 87 5.85 7.53 -6.55
CA GLY A 87 6.11 8.69 -5.71
C GLY A 87 7.42 9.40 -6.00
N ALA A 88 7.97 9.23 -7.20
CA ALA A 88 9.24 9.83 -7.61
C ALA A 88 9.11 11.34 -7.81
N ASP A 89 10.18 12.08 -7.50
CA ASP A 89 10.25 13.52 -7.80
C ASP A 89 10.81 13.78 -9.21
N ALA A 90 11.59 12.84 -9.73
CA ALA A 90 12.22 12.96 -11.04
C ALA A 90 12.43 11.60 -11.71
N VAL A 91 12.71 11.64 -13.02
CA VAL A 91 13.09 10.48 -13.82
C VAL A 91 14.35 10.79 -14.64
N VAL A 92 15.32 9.88 -14.59
CA VAL A 92 16.55 9.94 -15.39
C VAL A 92 16.42 8.98 -16.57
N ILE A 93 16.21 9.52 -17.77
CA ILE A 93 16.06 8.73 -19.01
C ILE A 93 17.40 8.07 -19.36
N GLN A 94 17.38 6.76 -19.54
CA GLN A 94 18.58 5.98 -19.88
C GLN A 94 18.72 5.83 -21.39
N GLU A 95 17.72 5.19 -22.02
CA GLU A 95 17.80 4.83 -23.42
C GLU A 95 16.42 4.70 -24.06
N LYS A 96 16.36 5.00 -25.37
CA LYS A 96 15.24 4.65 -26.24
C LYS A 96 15.70 3.52 -27.16
N ASN A 97 15.06 2.36 -27.05
CA ASN A 97 15.36 1.17 -27.81
C ASN A 97 14.22 0.80 -28.76
N PHE A 98 14.56 0.30 -29.94
CA PHE A 98 13.60 -0.32 -30.85
C PHE A 98 13.65 -1.83 -30.65
N ILE A 99 12.51 -2.42 -30.29
CA ILE A 99 12.37 -3.85 -30.11
C ILE A 99 11.60 -4.38 -31.33
N SER A 100 12.31 -5.08 -32.22
CA SER A 100 11.68 -5.82 -33.33
C SER A 100 11.40 -7.24 -32.87
N ASP A 101 10.13 -7.65 -32.84
CA ASP A 101 9.78 -9.06 -32.68
C ASP A 101 9.78 -9.76 -34.06
N VAL A 102 10.15 -11.05 -34.09
CA VAL A 102 10.34 -11.86 -35.30
C VAL A 102 9.05 -11.97 -36.14
N TYR A 103 7.90 -11.63 -35.56
CA TYR A 103 6.57 -11.80 -36.15
C TYR A 103 5.74 -10.50 -36.27
N THR A 104 6.32 -9.39 -36.75
CA THR A 104 5.61 -8.27 -37.43
C THR A 104 5.08 -7.07 -36.63
N THR A 105 5.59 -6.78 -35.42
CA THR A 105 5.28 -5.48 -34.76
C THR A 105 6.53 -4.85 -34.18
N ASN A 106 6.87 -3.66 -34.65
CA ASN A 106 7.95 -2.84 -34.11
C ASN A 106 7.43 -2.05 -32.92
N TRP A 107 8.10 -2.17 -31.78
CA TRP A 107 7.79 -1.42 -30.57
C TRP A 107 8.95 -0.48 -30.26
N SER A 108 8.63 0.74 -29.84
CA SER A 108 9.59 1.60 -29.16
C SER A 108 9.47 1.36 -27.65
N ALA A 109 10.61 1.18 -26.99
CA ALA A 109 10.73 1.14 -25.54
C ALA A 109 11.55 2.35 -25.06
N LEU A 110 11.08 3.01 -24.00
CA LEU A 110 11.82 4.07 -23.31
C LEU A 110 12.03 3.62 -21.87
N THR A 111 13.30 3.60 -21.43
CA THR A 111 13.66 3.21 -20.07
C THR A 111 14.18 4.40 -19.27
N GLY A 112 13.92 4.40 -17.96
CA GLY A 112 14.43 5.42 -17.05
C GLY A 112 14.49 4.95 -15.61
N ILE A 113 15.18 5.73 -14.79
CA ILE A 113 15.28 5.49 -13.35
C ILE A 113 14.47 6.55 -12.64
N ALA A 114 13.43 6.12 -11.93
CA ALA A 114 12.67 6.98 -11.03
C ALA A 114 13.48 7.25 -9.76
N ILE A 115 13.52 8.51 -9.31
CA ILE A 115 14.28 8.92 -8.13
C ILE A 115 13.41 9.76 -7.18
N LYS A 116 13.75 9.73 -5.89
CA LYS A 116 13.20 10.62 -4.86
C LYS A 116 14.32 11.45 -4.27
N TYR A 117 14.12 12.75 -4.12
CA TYR A 117 15.06 13.59 -3.39
C TYR A 117 14.98 13.28 -1.90
N LYS A 118 16.14 13.19 -1.22
CA LYS A 118 16.17 12.88 0.21
C LYS A 118 15.33 13.88 1.03
N LYS A 119 15.42 15.17 0.71
CA LYS A 119 14.64 16.25 1.36
C LYS A 119 13.12 16.08 1.26
N ASN A 120 12.64 15.30 0.29
CA ASN A 120 11.22 15.05 0.04
C ASN A 120 10.78 13.67 0.54
N LEU A 121 11.64 12.94 1.26
CA LEU A 121 11.25 11.68 1.88
C LEU A 121 10.33 11.97 3.06
N ASP A 122 9.21 11.27 3.10
CA ASP A 122 8.27 11.31 4.22
C ASP A 122 8.72 10.30 5.28
N THR A 123 9.47 10.79 6.25
CA THR A 123 9.97 10.00 7.37
C THR A 123 8.86 9.50 8.29
N ASN A 124 7.68 10.12 8.26
CA ASN A 124 6.52 9.72 9.07
C ASN A 124 6.00 8.33 8.65
N LEU A 125 6.45 7.81 7.51
CA LEU A 125 6.15 6.46 7.01
C LEU A 125 7.21 5.43 7.40
N MET A 126 8.27 5.85 8.09
CA MET A 126 9.45 5.03 8.39
C MET A 126 9.67 4.93 9.90
N PRO A 127 8.81 4.17 10.63
CA PRO A 127 9.03 3.93 12.04
C PRO A 127 10.37 3.22 12.22
N LYS A 128 11.23 3.79 13.06
CA LYS A 128 12.53 3.23 13.44
C LYS A 128 12.37 2.20 14.55
N SER A 129 11.53 2.50 15.54
CA SER A 129 11.20 1.57 16.62
C SER A 129 9.75 1.68 17.04
N GLN A 130 9.24 0.59 17.61
CA GLN A 130 7.95 0.52 18.28
C GLN A 130 8.14 -0.14 19.64
N GLN A 131 7.72 0.52 20.70
CA GLN A 131 7.55 -0.08 22.01
C GLN A 131 6.07 -0.38 22.22
N VAL A 132 5.76 -1.65 22.50
CA VAL A 132 4.40 -2.08 22.79
C VAL A 132 4.28 -2.42 24.27
N GLU A 133 3.22 -1.94 24.88
CA GLU A 133 2.87 -2.19 26.27
C GLU A 133 1.48 -2.80 26.35
N MET A 134 1.24 -3.64 27.36
CA MET A 134 -0.04 -4.29 27.62
C MET A 134 -0.69 -3.69 28.85
N TYR A 135 -1.99 -3.40 28.77
CA TYR A 135 -2.75 -2.89 29.90
C TYR A 135 -3.05 -4.01 30.91
N ASP A 136 -2.74 -3.77 32.18
CA ASP A 136 -3.12 -4.62 33.29
C ASP A 136 -4.34 -4.03 34.01
N PRO A 137 -5.53 -4.64 33.91
CA PRO A 137 -6.75 -4.12 34.52
C PRO A 137 -6.73 -4.17 36.06
N THR A 138 -5.83 -4.95 36.66
CA THR A 138 -5.72 -5.07 38.13
C THR A 138 -4.99 -3.86 38.71
N THR A 139 -3.94 -3.42 38.04
CA THR A 139 -3.11 -2.28 38.48
C THR A 139 -3.53 -0.97 37.82
N GLY A 140 -4.28 -1.03 36.72
CA GLY A 140 -4.67 0.14 35.92
C GLY A 140 -3.49 0.75 35.14
N ALA A 141 -2.42 -0.02 34.94
CA ALA A 141 -1.17 0.45 34.35
C ALA A 141 -0.78 -0.34 33.09
N PHE A 142 0.01 0.29 32.23
CA PHE A 142 0.63 -0.36 31.07
C PHE A 142 1.98 -0.98 31.47
N GLN A 143 2.22 -2.21 31.04
CA GLN A 143 3.45 -2.96 31.28
C GLN A 143 4.16 -3.24 29.95
N PRO A 144 5.49 -3.04 29.85
CA PRO A 144 6.24 -3.29 28.61
C PRO A 144 6.10 -4.73 28.10
N LEU A 145 5.65 -4.91 26.86
CA LEU A 145 5.38 -6.22 26.24
C LEU A 145 6.49 -6.66 25.28
N ILE A 146 6.78 -5.82 24.28
CA ILE A 146 7.74 -6.12 23.22
C ILE A 146 8.32 -4.83 22.67
N ASN A 147 9.63 -4.83 22.41
CA ASN A 147 10.30 -3.79 21.64
C ASN A 147 10.60 -4.31 20.24
N VAL A 148 10.31 -3.49 19.23
CA VAL A 148 10.50 -3.83 17.82
C VAL A 148 11.30 -2.72 17.16
N ALA A 149 12.32 -3.08 16.38
CA ALA A 149 13.09 -2.14 15.58
C ALA A 149 12.95 -2.51 14.10
N TYR A 150 12.89 -1.50 13.24
CA TYR A 150 12.72 -1.68 11.80
C TYR A 150 13.87 -1.04 11.03
N TRP A 151 14.12 -1.55 9.84
CA TRP A 151 14.87 -0.84 8.81
C TRP A 151 13.99 0.27 8.17
N PRO A 152 14.57 1.26 7.45
CA PRO A 152 13.79 2.31 6.79
C PRO A 152 12.74 1.79 5.79
N ASP A 153 12.92 0.58 5.27
CA ASP A 153 11.93 -0.10 4.43
C ASP A 153 10.81 -0.81 5.23
N GLY A 154 10.77 -0.57 6.53
CA GLY A 154 9.85 -1.17 7.49
C GLY A 154 10.10 -2.65 7.79
N ASN A 155 11.17 -3.28 7.27
CA ASN A 155 11.48 -4.68 7.58
C ASN A 155 11.90 -4.78 9.04
N LEU A 156 11.50 -5.87 9.70
CA LEU A 156 11.93 -6.15 11.06
C LEU A 156 13.46 -6.27 11.12
N LYS A 157 14.11 -5.38 11.87
CA LYS A 157 15.55 -5.39 12.14
C LYS A 157 15.87 -6.22 13.37
N ALA A 158 15.12 -5.98 14.45
CA ALA A 158 15.29 -6.68 15.72
C ALA A 158 13.96 -6.70 16.48
N LYS A 159 13.82 -7.69 17.37
CA LYS A 159 12.73 -7.74 18.36
C LYS A 159 13.25 -8.23 19.70
N GLU A 160 12.68 -7.71 20.77
CA GLU A 160 12.97 -8.10 22.15
C GLU A 160 11.64 -8.35 22.87
N GLU A 161 11.39 -9.61 23.27
CA GLU A 161 10.17 -10.03 23.97
C GLU A 161 10.38 -9.91 25.49
N LEU A 162 9.63 -9.01 26.14
CA LEU A 162 9.76 -8.73 27.57
C LEU A 162 8.85 -9.59 28.44
N HIS A 163 7.85 -10.23 27.84
CA HIS A 163 6.96 -11.19 28.48
C HIS A 163 6.75 -12.46 27.65
N LYS A 164 6.30 -13.52 28.32
CA LYS A 164 5.92 -14.78 27.66
C LYS A 164 4.76 -14.54 26.68
N ASN A 165 4.85 -15.12 25.48
CA ASN A 165 3.87 -14.98 24.40
C ASN A 165 3.76 -13.56 23.81
N ALA A 166 4.71 -12.66 24.08
CA ALA A 166 4.67 -11.29 23.58
C ALA A 166 4.57 -11.23 22.04
N ALA A 167 5.34 -12.05 21.31
CA ALA A 167 5.23 -12.10 19.85
C ALA A 167 3.87 -12.59 19.35
N LEU A 168 3.23 -13.54 20.06
CA LEU A 168 1.90 -14.03 19.68
C LEU A 168 0.84 -12.95 19.88
N ILE A 169 0.88 -12.26 21.01
CA ILE A 169 -0.02 -11.13 21.32
C ILE A 169 0.19 -10.04 20.27
N TYR A 170 1.44 -9.63 20.03
CA TYR A 170 1.78 -8.64 19.02
C TYR A 170 1.24 -9.04 17.64
N SER A 171 1.47 -10.28 17.20
CA SER A 171 1.00 -10.74 15.89
C SER A 171 -0.53 -10.68 15.78
N ASN A 172 -1.25 -11.12 16.81
CA ASN A 172 -2.70 -11.24 16.79
C ASN A 172 -3.43 -9.89 16.81
N TYR A 173 -2.85 -8.88 17.47
CA TYR A 173 -3.52 -7.59 17.68
C TYR A 173 -2.90 -6.43 16.90
N ILE A 174 -1.63 -6.52 16.48
CA ILE A 174 -0.95 -5.43 15.78
C ILE A 174 -0.42 -5.93 14.44
N GLY A 175 0.43 -6.95 14.45
CA GLY A 175 1.16 -7.44 13.27
C GLY A 175 0.26 -7.72 12.07
N SER A 176 -0.82 -8.50 12.29
CA SER A 176 -1.80 -8.87 11.25
C SER A 176 -2.64 -7.70 10.72
N TYR A 177 -2.60 -6.53 11.35
CA TYR A 177 -3.37 -5.36 10.95
C TYR A 177 -2.49 -4.17 10.55
N THR A 178 -1.17 -4.32 10.49
CA THR A 178 -0.29 -3.27 9.95
C THR A 178 -0.60 -3.01 8.48
N MET A 179 -0.52 -1.75 8.02
CA MET A 179 -0.69 -1.42 6.60
C MET A 179 0.27 -2.23 5.72
N ARG A 180 1.49 -2.44 6.20
CA ARG A 180 2.47 -3.30 5.54
C ARG A 180 1.96 -4.72 5.32
N HIS A 181 1.42 -5.38 6.36
CA HIS A 181 0.86 -6.72 6.22
C HIS A 181 -0.32 -6.74 5.25
N LEU A 182 -1.17 -5.72 5.32
CA LEU A 182 -2.34 -5.58 4.43
C LEU A 182 -1.95 -5.23 2.99
N GLN A 183 -0.74 -4.72 2.79
CA GLN A 183 -0.14 -4.39 1.50
C GLN A 183 0.93 -5.40 1.06
N GLU A 184 1.06 -6.55 1.73
CA GLU A 184 2.03 -7.57 1.37
C GLU A 184 1.95 -7.95 -0.12
N ARG A 185 3.12 -8.12 -0.71
CA ARG A 185 3.33 -8.57 -2.08
C ARG A 185 4.19 -9.82 -2.04
N GLY A 186 4.04 -10.69 -3.03
CA GLY A 186 4.87 -11.89 -3.13
C GLY A 186 4.27 -12.95 -4.05
N PRO A 187 4.96 -14.09 -4.21
CA PRO A 187 4.45 -15.19 -5.01
C PRO A 187 3.04 -15.60 -4.57
N GLY A 188 2.14 -15.72 -5.55
CA GLY A 188 0.73 -16.08 -5.32
C GLY A 188 -0.20 -14.91 -5.03
N TRP A 189 0.31 -13.70 -4.75
CA TRP A 189 -0.51 -12.50 -4.69
C TRP A 189 -0.79 -11.96 -6.09
N SER A 190 -2.05 -11.70 -6.37
CA SER A 190 -2.53 -10.89 -7.50
C SER A 190 -3.33 -9.70 -6.97
N HIS A 191 -3.49 -8.67 -7.81
CA HIS A 191 -4.29 -7.52 -7.46
C HIS A 191 -5.01 -6.96 -8.68
N ARG A 192 -6.07 -6.19 -8.42
CA ARG A 192 -6.79 -5.42 -9.43
C ARG A 192 -6.81 -3.96 -9.02
N THR A 193 -6.54 -3.10 -9.99
CA THR A 193 -6.65 -1.64 -9.81
C THR A 193 -7.87 -1.09 -10.53
N GLN A 194 -8.38 0.02 -10.03
CA GLN A 194 -9.40 0.84 -10.66
C GLN A 194 -9.05 2.31 -10.37
N GLU A 195 -8.95 3.14 -11.41
CA GLU A 195 -8.62 4.56 -11.27
C GLU A 195 -7.31 4.82 -10.49
N GLY A 196 -6.32 3.92 -10.64
CA GLY A 196 -5.03 4.00 -9.93
C GLY A 196 -5.04 3.45 -8.51
N PHE A 197 -6.20 3.08 -7.96
CA PHE A 197 -6.32 2.50 -6.62
C PHE A 197 -6.38 0.98 -6.67
N VAL A 198 -5.69 0.30 -5.76
CA VAL A 198 -5.87 -1.14 -5.58
C VAL A 198 -7.22 -1.37 -4.92
N VAL A 199 -8.17 -1.99 -5.64
CA VAL A 199 -9.53 -2.27 -5.15
C VAL A 199 -9.69 -3.71 -4.68
N GLU A 200 -8.79 -4.59 -5.08
CA GLU A 200 -8.87 -6.02 -4.76
C GLU A 200 -7.49 -6.68 -4.75
N ARG A 201 -7.29 -7.63 -3.84
CA ARG A 201 -6.13 -8.53 -3.80
C ARG A 201 -6.55 -9.95 -3.51
N GLU A 202 -5.88 -10.90 -4.14
CA GLU A 202 -6.10 -12.32 -3.92
C GLU A 202 -4.79 -13.05 -3.72
N LEU A 203 -4.71 -13.91 -2.70
CA LEU A 203 -3.60 -14.80 -2.46
C LEU A 203 -3.99 -16.21 -2.89
N HIS A 204 -3.29 -16.74 -3.87
CA HIS A 204 -3.38 -18.13 -4.31
C HIS A 204 -2.15 -18.91 -3.85
N LYS A 205 -2.38 -20.11 -3.33
CA LYS A 205 -1.32 -21.07 -3.02
C LYS A 205 -1.66 -22.40 -3.67
N ASP A 206 -0.72 -22.94 -4.44
CA ASP A 206 -0.91 -24.19 -5.20
C ASP A 206 -2.17 -24.17 -6.09
N GLY A 207 -2.44 -23.00 -6.70
CA GLY A 207 -3.62 -22.76 -7.54
C GLY A 207 -4.94 -22.54 -6.79
N MET A 208 -4.96 -22.63 -5.46
CA MET A 208 -6.17 -22.45 -4.64
C MET A 208 -6.17 -21.09 -3.95
N LEU A 209 -7.30 -20.36 -4.04
CA LEU A 209 -7.53 -19.13 -3.29
C LEU A 209 -7.41 -19.41 -1.78
N GLN A 210 -6.65 -18.58 -1.07
CA GLN A 210 -6.44 -18.66 0.38
C GLN A 210 -7.02 -17.44 1.10
N LYS A 211 -6.86 -16.25 0.50
CA LYS A 211 -7.26 -14.98 1.09
C LYS A 211 -7.67 -14.03 -0.04
N ARG A 212 -8.76 -13.30 0.18
CA ARG A 212 -9.23 -12.22 -0.70
C ARG A 212 -9.44 -10.96 0.13
N MET A 213 -9.01 -9.84 -0.40
CA MET A 213 -9.13 -8.52 0.23
C MET A 213 -9.77 -7.56 -0.76
N GLU A 214 -10.80 -6.84 -0.32
CA GLU A 214 -11.48 -5.80 -1.10
C GLU A 214 -11.27 -4.46 -0.40
N PHE A 215 -10.93 -3.43 -1.16
CA PHE A 215 -10.54 -2.12 -0.66
C PHE A 215 -11.49 -1.07 -1.21
N ASP A 216 -12.17 -0.36 -0.30
CA ASP A 216 -13.07 0.74 -0.64
C ASP A 216 -12.44 2.06 -0.22
N TYR A 217 -12.55 3.08 -1.08
CA TYR A 217 -12.01 4.42 -0.85
C TYR A 217 -13.15 5.43 -0.73
N ASN A 218 -12.89 6.54 -0.04
CA ASN A 218 -13.81 7.67 0.02
C ASN A 218 -13.63 8.61 -1.19
N ILE A 219 -14.47 9.65 -1.29
CA ILE A 219 -14.42 10.64 -2.38
C ILE A 219 -13.09 11.43 -2.44
N ALA A 220 -12.33 11.47 -1.34
CA ALA A 220 -11.01 12.09 -1.27
C ALA A 220 -9.88 11.10 -1.61
N GLY A 221 -10.21 9.90 -2.09
CA GLY A 221 -9.24 8.85 -2.43
C GLY A 221 -8.56 8.18 -1.23
N ARG A 222 -9.09 8.36 -0.01
CA ARG A 222 -8.53 7.74 1.20
C ARG A 222 -9.19 6.40 1.46
N LEU A 223 -8.42 5.42 1.93
CA LEU A 223 -8.92 4.08 2.25
C LEU A 223 -9.98 4.17 3.34
N LYS A 224 -11.20 3.76 3.05
CA LYS A 224 -12.35 3.80 3.96
C LYS A 224 -12.58 2.45 4.63
N GLN A 225 -12.44 1.37 3.88
CA GLN A 225 -12.75 0.03 4.37
C GLN A 225 -11.89 -1.03 3.68
N ILE A 226 -11.51 -2.07 4.42
CA ILE A 226 -10.98 -3.32 3.87
C ILE A 226 -11.89 -4.46 4.30
N ARG A 227 -12.37 -5.27 3.36
CA ARG A 227 -13.04 -6.55 3.66
C ARG A 227 -12.09 -7.70 3.36
N ILE A 228 -11.82 -8.52 4.36
CA ILE A 228 -10.89 -9.65 4.29
C ILE A 228 -11.69 -10.95 4.42
N ARG A 229 -11.58 -11.81 3.41
CA ARG A 229 -12.16 -13.15 3.41
C ARG A 229 -11.02 -14.17 3.36
N ASN A 230 -10.85 -14.90 4.44
CA ASN A 230 -9.93 -16.04 4.49
C ASN A 230 -10.72 -17.31 4.17
N VAL A 231 -10.16 -18.19 3.34
CA VAL A 231 -10.79 -19.50 3.07
C VAL A 231 -10.82 -20.37 4.33
N LYS A 232 -9.81 -20.23 5.19
CA LYS A 232 -9.76 -20.83 6.52
C LYS A 232 -9.68 -19.70 7.56
N GLY A 233 -10.73 -19.54 8.34
CA GLY A 233 -10.79 -18.55 9.42
C GLY A 233 -12.01 -17.64 9.33
N ALA A 234 -12.06 -16.66 10.22
CA ALA A 234 -13.13 -15.67 10.22
C ALA A 234 -12.94 -14.67 9.08
N SER A 235 -14.06 -14.14 8.59
CA SER A 235 -14.04 -12.91 7.80
C SER A 235 -13.71 -11.74 8.73
N GLU A 236 -12.98 -10.78 8.20
CA GLU A 236 -12.61 -9.57 8.93
C GLU A 236 -12.97 -8.34 8.10
N GLU A 237 -13.30 -7.27 8.78
CA GLU A 237 -13.57 -5.97 8.17
C GLU A 237 -12.81 -4.91 8.95
N ILE A 238 -12.12 -4.02 8.25
CA ILE A 238 -11.37 -2.93 8.86
C ILE A 238 -11.96 -1.63 8.35
N ASN A 239 -12.49 -0.82 9.25
CA ASN A 239 -13.06 0.48 8.95
C ASN A 239 -12.10 1.59 9.39
N PHE A 240 -11.94 2.61 8.55
CA PHE A 240 -11.00 3.71 8.76
C PHE A 240 -11.79 5.01 8.93
N VAL A 241 -11.45 5.78 9.96
CA VAL A 241 -12.02 7.10 10.23
C VAL A 241 -10.89 8.11 10.24
N TYR A 242 -11.10 9.23 9.55
CA TYR A 242 -10.15 10.32 9.46
C TYR A 242 -10.70 11.53 10.21
N ASP A 243 -9.82 12.33 10.79
CA ASP A 243 -10.18 13.62 11.38
C ASP A 243 -10.40 14.70 10.30
N GLU A 244 -10.68 15.92 10.75
CA GLU A 244 -10.94 17.08 9.88
C GLU A 244 -9.70 17.50 9.08
N THR A 245 -8.49 17.25 9.59
CA THR A 245 -7.22 17.49 8.88
C THR A 245 -6.92 16.41 7.85
N GLY A 246 -7.61 15.27 7.98
CA GLY A 246 -7.48 14.12 7.11
C GLY A 246 -6.47 13.07 7.56
N MET A 247 -5.99 13.16 8.79
CA MET A 247 -5.17 12.11 9.41
C MET A 247 -6.07 10.97 9.90
N LEU A 248 -5.53 9.75 9.92
CA LEU A 248 -6.25 8.56 10.38
C LEU A 248 -6.43 8.63 11.89
N SER A 249 -7.62 8.96 12.38
CA SER A 249 -7.86 9.08 13.82
C SER A 249 -8.21 7.74 14.48
N GLN A 250 -8.88 6.85 13.73
CA GLN A 250 -9.36 5.59 14.28
C GLN A 250 -9.44 4.48 13.24
N ARG A 251 -9.17 3.24 13.69
CA ARG A 251 -9.51 2.01 12.97
C ARG A 251 -10.39 1.10 13.82
N THR A 252 -11.43 0.54 13.23
CA THR A 252 -12.27 -0.47 13.89
C THR A 252 -12.19 -1.78 13.11
N ILE A 253 -11.78 -2.84 13.78
CA ILE A 253 -11.66 -4.18 13.20
C ILE A 253 -12.84 -4.99 13.69
N LEU A 254 -13.59 -5.57 12.76
CA LEU A 254 -14.68 -6.49 13.02
C LEU A 254 -14.25 -7.90 12.60
N ARG A 255 -14.67 -8.91 13.35
CA ARG A 255 -14.48 -10.32 13.04
C ARG A 255 -15.84 -11.01 12.98
N SER A 256 -16.17 -11.62 11.85
CA SER A 256 -17.49 -12.20 11.58
C SER A 256 -18.63 -11.22 11.85
N GLY A 257 -18.44 -9.94 11.49
CA GLY A 257 -19.41 -8.86 11.67
C GLY A 257 -19.55 -8.33 13.10
N LYS A 258 -18.74 -8.80 14.06
CA LYS A 258 -18.75 -8.31 15.44
C LYS A 258 -17.52 -7.45 15.73
N PRO A 259 -17.63 -6.34 16.49
CA PRO A 259 -16.48 -5.52 16.88
C PRO A 259 -15.44 -6.34 17.63
N TYR A 260 -14.24 -6.46 17.08
CA TYR A 260 -13.15 -7.26 17.64
C TYR A 260 -12.14 -6.39 18.40
N MET A 261 -11.71 -5.30 17.78
CA MET A 261 -10.80 -4.33 18.38
C MET A 261 -10.97 -2.96 17.74
N GLU A 262 -10.54 -1.93 18.45
CA GLU A 262 -10.47 -0.57 17.95
C GLU A 262 -9.10 0.01 18.24
N GLU A 263 -8.56 0.77 17.30
CA GLU A 263 -7.31 1.50 17.46
C GLU A 263 -7.57 2.99 17.36
N VAL A 264 -6.99 3.76 18.27
CA VAL A 264 -7.04 5.21 18.28
C VAL A 264 -5.63 5.75 18.13
N TYR A 265 -5.46 6.70 17.22
CA TYR A 265 -4.18 7.26 16.83
C TYR A 265 -3.98 8.65 17.42
N SER A 266 -2.78 8.89 17.93
CA SER A 266 -2.34 10.19 18.41
C SER A 266 -1.12 10.64 17.61
N TYR A 267 -1.14 11.90 17.18
CA TYR A 267 -0.12 12.48 16.31
C TYR A 267 0.63 13.61 17.01
N ASN A 268 1.91 13.76 16.68
CA ASN A 268 2.71 14.91 17.11
C ASN A 268 2.53 16.09 16.13
N GLU A 269 3.17 17.22 16.42
CA GLU A 269 3.08 18.42 15.57
C GLU A 269 3.66 18.22 14.15
N ALA A 270 4.56 17.24 13.96
CA ALA A 270 5.12 16.87 12.67
C ALA A 270 4.18 15.95 11.85
N GLY A 271 3.03 15.56 12.40
CA GLY A 271 2.09 14.63 11.76
C GLY A 271 2.51 13.16 11.85
N GLU A 272 3.46 12.81 12.72
CA GLU A 272 3.87 11.44 12.99
C GLU A 272 2.96 10.80 14.03
N ALA A 273 2.55 9.56 13.82
CA ALA A 273 1.78 8.81 14.81
C ALA A 273 2.71 8.36 15.96
N TYR A 274 2.81 9.17 17.02
CA TYR A 274 3.69 8.83 18.14
C TYR A 274 3.08 7.76 19.05
N GLU A 275 1.75 7.61 19.05
CA GLU A 275 1.05 6.62 19.87
C GLU A 275 -0.16 6.03 19.14
N VAL A 276 -0.35 4.71 19.31
CA VAL A 276 -1.56 3.99 18.91
C VAL A 276 -2.06 3.17 20.10
N GLN A 277 -3.27 3.48 20.56
CA GLN A 277 -3.91 2.75 21.65
C GLN A 277 -4.95 1.76 21.10
N VAL A 278 -4.78 0.49 21.44
CA VAL A 278 -5.68 -0.60 21.05
C VAL A 278 -6.63 -0.90 22.19
N TYR A 279 -7.92 -0.94 21.90
CA TYR A 279 -9.01 -1.25 22.81
C TYR A 279 -9.66 -2.57 22.45
N ASN A 280 -10.03 -3.35 23.46
CA ASN A 280 -10.87 -4.53 23.28
C ASN A 280 -12.35 -4.09 23.29
N THR A 281 -13.03 -4.30 22.17
CA THR A 281 -14.44 -3.93 22.00
C THR A 281 -15.40 -5.09 22.18
N ASN A 282 -14.91 -6.30 22.47
CA ASN A 282 -15.76 -7.46 22.75
C ASN A 282 -16.33 -7.45 24.19
N LEU A 283 -15.85 -6.54 25.03
CA LEU A 283 -16.29 -6.40 26.41
C LEU A 283 -17.43 -5.35 26.49
N PRO A 284 -18.33 -5.43 27.49
CA PRO A 284 -19.39 -4.44 27.68
C PRO A 284 -18.86 -3.01 27.81
N GLU A 285 -17.69 -2.86 28.42
CA GLU A 285 -16.96 -1.61 28.53
C GLU A 285 -15.73 -1.64 27.64
N LYS A 286 -15.49 -0.54 26.93
CA LYS A 286 -14.32 -0.35 26.10
C LYS A 286 -13.09 -0.22 27.02
N LEU A 287 -12.28 -1.28 27.10
CA LEU A 287 -11.07 -1.30 27.92
C LEU A 287 -9.81 -1.22 27.04
N PRO A 288 -8.79 -0.45 27.47
CA PRO A 288 -7.47 -0.51 26.85
C PRO A 288 -6.92 -1.94 26.89
N LEU A 289 -6.22 -2.33 25.84
CA LEU A 289 -5.58 -3.63 25.71
C LEU A 289 -4.08 -3.47 25.48
N LEU A 290 -3.70 -2.73 24.44
CA LEU A 290 -2.31 -2.46 24.11
C LEU A 290 -2.10 -0.96 23.87
N ARG A 291 -0.86 -0.51 24.06
CA ARG A 291 -0.39 0.80 23.64
C ARG A 291 0.90 0.62 22.86
N SER A 292 0.98 1.23 21.69
CA SER A 292 2.20 1.27 20.88
C SER A 292 2.72 2.69 20.84
N THR A 293 4.00 2.89 21.14
CA THR A 293 4.68 4.17 20.95
C THR A 293 5.77 4.02 19.90
N TYR A 294 5.93 5.03 19.06
CA TYR A 294 6.81 4.97 17.90
C TYR A 294 7.91 6.02 17.96
N THR A 295 9.07 5.66 17.41
CA THR A 295 10.06 6.64 16.98
C THR A 295 10.29 6.47 15.48
N TYR A 296 10.67 7.54 14.80
CA TYR A 296 10.83 7.58 13.36
C TYR A 296 12.29 7.84 12.98
N TYR A 297 12.65 7.46 11.74
CA TYR A 297 13.93 7.82 11.17
C TYR A 297 13.98 9.32 10.88
N THR A 298 15.15 9.92 11.04
CA THR A 298 15.46 11.26 10.53
C THR A 298 16.08 11.17 9.13
N LEU A 299 16.09 12.28 8.39
CA LEU A 299 16.71 12.32 7.06
C LEU A 299 18.22 12.04 7.11
N GLU A 300 18.89 12.41 8.20
CA GLU A 300 20.31 12.18 8.43
C GLU A 300 20.64 10.70 8.66
N GLU A 301 19.66 9.88 9.07
CA GLU A 301 19.83 8.46 9.34
C GLU A 301 19.57 7.57 8.11
N ILE A 302 19.08 8.14 7.00
CA ILE A 302 18.73 7.46 5.74
C ILE A 302 19.81 7.71 4.69
#